data_AF-A0A0A8F284-F1
#
_entry.id   AF-A0A0A8F284-F1
#
_cell.length_a   1.000
_cell.length_b   1.000
_cell.length_c   1.000
_cell.angle_alpha   90.00
_cell.angle_beta   90.00
_cell.angle_gamma   90.00
#
_symmetry.space_group_name_H-M   'P 1'
#
loop_
_entity.id
_entity.type
_entity.pdbx_description
1 polymer ?
#
loop_
_entity_poly.entity_id
_entity_poly.type
_entity_poly.pdbx_seq_one_letter_code
_entity_poly.pdbx_strand_id
1 'polypeptide(L)'
;MLRDTRLVQTAVIGDEHSDVPILLPAEAIELDAFRLAHAHNTFWCGVLLGGCGAQLAHKLYVDRQCHFQHYPQPNGATHVCRRPRAGEASADHLYVKSAMSRSLAEYGLTGRFAYPPPIGSLLDVDLDDGVALLIHMDGSVPPNWAEGRTPVLGPGMVPEPGVLSSCPYVYRVRCQSDGAERRVWIGTQSLAHPTEWVPLTDCAWTDDGLITPAATEILQQRSRATGHAAAEATHRAGTVPENVNRFIRGLEAAQRAGTVEHVRQLCAATGPFLANLGTAGRTAAEQALEGARAWLKVHEDYQRDIFTSLDQAIAEKRAFDVRSQLTTAAALTRRGASASEQRTLAAARAFLREQDGLHGAGPPRVLLTPISPPPRPVRKRAKRQQAPGPREISGTKAKKQTKRQKAEAEAARRAERRNRRAAAEQARGILHRLDQRFKLHLTADEQRTLTEELSHAVQTADDSLTTAERREARHWTRRLSQPKNLPRQRPARRELPSHVLESAAAAVRGALKKAARAQTTTSWARLEQQLGSALPRMTRAERVQVLTLVDQATPADQALLSCLVAAGDPGMTSSYREIARALGLESPEDPSALSDVINADVQHTHHYWHHR
;
A
#
# COMPACT_ATOMS: atom_id res chain seq x y z
N MET A 1 10.63 -17.40 18.50
CA MET A 1 9.81 -17.12 19.69
C MET A 1 8.72 -16.14 19.28
N LEU A 2 7.45 -16.39 19.60
CA LEU A 2 6.41 -15.37 19.37
C LEU A 2 6.67 -14.18 20.31
N ARG A 3 6.78 -12.96 19.77
CA ARG A 3 6.95 -11.72 20.54
C ARG A 3 5.68 -11.46 21.34
N ASP A 4 5.82 -11.09 22.62
CA ASP A 4 4.68 -10.75 23.48
C ASP A 4 4.25 -9.32 23.16
N THR A 5 3.11 -9.18 22.48
CA THR A 5 2.57 -7.89 22.04
C THR A 5 1.91 -7.07 23.16
N ARG A 6 1.82 -7.63 24.37
CA ARG A 6 1.29 -6.96 25.57
C ARG A 6 2.33 -6.09 26.25
N LEU A 7 3.63 -6.35 26.01
CA LEU A 7 4.72 -5.57 26.58
C LEU A 7 4.91 -4.27 25.80
N VAL A 8 5.20 -3.17 26.53
CA VAL A 8 5.42 -1.85 25.92
C VAL A 8 6.76 -1.86 25.19
N GLN A 9 6.72 -1.92 23.87
CA GLN A 9 7.93 -1.94 23.03
C GLN A 9 8.26 -0.58 22.43
N THR A 10 7.32 0.36 22.44
CA THR A 10 7.49 1.69 21.83
C THR A 10 7.31 2.81 22.84
N ALA A 11 8.10 3.86 22.66
CA ALA A 11 8.07 5.10 23.44
C ALA A 11 8.26 6.31 22.52
N VAL A 12 8.21 7.51 23.08
CA VAL A 12 8.68 8.74 22.42
C VAL A 12 9.88 9.32 23.16
N ILE A 13 10.74 10.04 22.45
CA ILE A 13 11.98 10.63 22.99
C ILE A 13 11.73 12.06 23.44
N GLY A 14 12.25 12.45 24.61
CA GLY A 14 12.29 13.84 25.08
C GLY A 14 11.24 14.14 26.14
N ASP A 15 9.96 14.16 25.74
CA ASP A 15 8.81 14.44 26.61
C ASP A 15 7.56 13.65 26.16
N GLU A 16 6.46 13.76 26.91
CA GLU A 16 5.22 13.03 26.67
C GLU A 16 4.41 13.47 25.45
N HIS A 17 4.68 14.67 24.91
CA HIS A 17 4.01 15.24 23.73
C HIS A 17 4.83 15.07 22.44
N SER A 18 6.08 14.62 22.57
CA SER A 18 6.98 14.34 21.45
C SER A 18 6.36 13.40 20.42
N ASP A 19 6.68 13.67 19.15
CA ASP A 19 6.31 12.87 17.99
C ASP A 19 7.47 12.03 17.45
N VAL A 20 8.60 11.97 18.18
CA VAL A 20 9.80 11.22 17.82
C VAL A 20 9.69 9.81 18.38
N PRO A 21 9.28 8.80 17.60
CA PRO A 21 9.07 7.46 18.11
C PRO A 21 10.40 6.74 18.30
N ILE A 22 10.41 5.79 19.23
CA ILE A 22 11.51 4.87 19.42
C ILE A 22 11.00 3.47 19.74
N LEU A 23 11.68 2.47 19.18
CA LEU A 23 11.41 1.06 19.37
C LEU A 23 12.52 0.47 20.24
N LEU A 24 12.15 -0.20 21.33
CA LEU A 24 13.11 -0.91 22.15
C LEU A 24 13.44 -2.26 21.48
N PRO A 25 14.73 -2.58 21.28
CA PRO A 25 15.12 -3.90 20.80
C PRO A 25 14.63 -5.00 21.74
N ALA A 26 14.17 -6.11 21.15
CA ALA A 26 13.66 -7.24 21.92
C ALA A 26 14.79 -8.05 22.59
N GLU A 27 15.96 -8.06 21.95
CA GLU A 27 17.12 -8.88 22.35
C GLU A 27 18.09 -8.10 23.25
N ALA A 28 18.61 -8.79 24.26
CA ALA A 28 19.52 -8.21 25.26
C ALA A 28 20.77 -7.56 24.63
N ILE A 29 21.35 -8.21 23.62
CA ILE A 29 22.57 -7.72 22.96
C ILE A 29 22.33 -6.42 22.17
N GLU A 30 21.17 -6.31 21.53
CA GLU A 30 20.77 -5.10 20.80
C GLU A 30 20.39 -3.97 21.77
N LEU A 31 19.85 -4.31 22.96
CA LEU A 31 19.52 -3.32 23.98
C LEU A 31 20.76 -2.62 24.55
N ASP A 32 21.89 -3.30 24.68
CA ASP A 32 23.12 -2.65 25.17
C ASP A 32 23.65 -1.62 24.16
N ALA A 33 23.60 -1.94 22.86
CA ALA A 33 23.90 -0.96 21.81
C ALA A 33 22.92 0.22 21.80
N PHE A 34 21.63 -0.06 22.00
CA PHE A 34 20.58 0.95 22.13
C PHE A 34 20.83 1.91 23.31
N ARG A 35 21.22 1.37 24.48
CA ARG A 35 21.52 2.19 25.67
C ARG A 35 22.67 3.15 25.44
N LEU A 36 23.72 2.70 24.75
CA LEU A 36 24.85 3.55 24.40
C LEU A 36 24.43 4.66 23.42
N ALA A 37 23.67 4.31 22.38
CA ALA A 37 23.19 5.26 21.38
C ALA A 37 22.21 6.31 21.96
N HIS A 38 21.50 5.96 23.03
CA HIS A 38 20.45 6.78 23.64
C HIS A 38 20.71 7.16 25.10
N ALA A 39 21.98 7.21 25.52
CA ALA A 39 22.37 7.44 26.91
C ALA A 39 21.85 8.76 27.51
N HIS A 40 21.63 9.78 26.65
CA HIS A 40 21.14 11.10 27.04
C HIS A 40 19.66 11.33 26.73
N ASN A 41 18.96 10.31 26.22
CA ASN A 41 17.54 10.43 25.89
C ASN A 41 16.68 9.98 27.06
N THR A 42 15.58 10.70 27.26
CA THR A 42 14.46 10.29 28.12
C THR A 42 13.39 9.63 27.25
N PHE A 43 12.71 8.62 27.80
CA PHE A 43 11.68 7.86 27.10
C PHE A 43 10.34 8.05 27.81
N TRP A 44 9.27 8.21 27.04
CA TRP A 44 7.95 8.52 27.58
C TRP A 44 6.86 7.66 26.95
N CYS A 45 5.86 7.33 27.76
CA CYS A 45 4.62 6.71 27.31
C CYS A 45 3.74 7.78 26.65
N GLY A 46 4.15 8.23 25.46
CA GLY A 46 3.65 9.45 24.83
C GLY A 46 2.14 9.48 24.57
N VAL A 47 1.55 10.67 24.62
CA VAL A 47 0.11 10.87 24.39
C VAL A 47 -0.29 10.55 22.96
N LEU A 48 0.59 10.85 21.99
CA LEU A 48 0.41 10.49 20.57
C LEU A 48 0.50 8.98 20.32
N LEU A 49 0.89 8.19 21.32
CA LEU A 49 0.85 6.72 21.28
C LEU A 49 -0.42 6.15 21.91
N GLY A 50 -1.35 7.00 22.34
CA GLY A 50 -2.45 6.64 23.24
C GLY A 50 -1.97 6.26 24.64
N GLY A 51 -0.77 6.74 25.03
CA GLY A 51 -0.14 6.49 26.32
C GLY A 51 -0.62 7.42 27.43
N CYS A 52 -0.12 7.20 28.65
CA CYS A 52 -0.52 7.95 29.84
C CYS A 52 0.38 9.16 30.17
N GLY A 53 1.41 9.42 29.36
CA GLY A 53 2.35 10.51 29.54
C GLY A 53 3.42 10.30 30.62
N ALA A 54 3.47 9.13 31.26
CA ALA A 54 4.49 8.85 32.27
C ALA A 54 5.83 8.43 31.64
N GLN A 55 6.92 8.78 32.32
CA GLN A 55 8.28 8.43 31.90
C GLN A 55 8.50 6.90 32.00
N LEU A 56 9.28 6.39 31.06
CA LEU A 56 9.60 4.98 30.89
C LEU A 56 11.09 4.71 31.16
N ALA A 57 11.36 3.62 31.85
CA ALA A 57 12.65 2.97 31.95
C ALA A 57 12.71 1.77 31.00
N HIS A 58 13.86 1.49 30.42
CA HIS A 58 14.09 0.27 29.64
C HIS A 58 14.50 -0.87 30.58
N LYS A 59 13.96 -2.08 30.38
CA LYS A 59 14.32 -3.27 31.17
C LYS A 59 15.07 -4.28 30.32
N LEU A 60 16.29 -4.60 30.76
CA LEU A 60 17.11 -5.67 30.21
C LEU A 60 16.67 -7.01 30.78
N TYR A 61 16.30 -7.91 29.90
CA TYR A 61 16.01 -9.31 30.21
C TYR A 61 16.86 -10.21 29.30
N VAL A 62 17.42 -11.27 29.87
CA VAL A 62 18.22 -12.26 29.13
C VAL A 62 17.43 -13.54 28.83
N ASP A 63 16.34 -13.76 29.57
CA ASP A 63 15.44 -14.93 29.47
C ASP A 63 14.08 -14.57 28.84
N ARG A 64 13.79 -13.27 28.67
CA ARG A 64 12.51 -12.74 28.17
C ARG A 64 12.75 -11.52 27.28
N GLN A 65 11.69 -11.08 26.62
CA GLN A 65 11.73 -9.91 25.77
C GLN A 65 11.99 -8.63 26.58
N CYS A 66 13.01 -7.87 26.16
CA CYS A 66 13.25 -6.52 26.66
C CYS A 66 12.09 -5.60 26.30
N HIS A 67 11.67 -4.76 27.26
CA HIS A 67 10.53 -3.85 27.08
C HIS A 67 10.69 -2.61 27.95
N PHE A 68 9.91 -1.58 27.65
CA PHE A 68 9.78 -0.40 28.49
C PHE A 68 8.85 -0.67 29.67
N GLN A 69 9.16 -0.08 30.82
CA GLN A 69 8.35 -0.09 32.03
C GLN A 69 8.23 1.33 32.57
N HIS A 70 7.06 1.70 33.06
CA HIS A 70 6.87 2.99 33.74
C HIS A 70 7.75 3.09 34.98
N TYR A 71 8.33 4.27 35.21
CA TYR A 71 8.91 4.58 36.51
C TYR A 71 7.84 4.47 37.61
N PRO A 72 8.19 4.11 38.85
CA PRO A 72 7.25 4.12 39.97
C PRO A 72 6.71 5.54 40.21
N GLN A 73 5.44 5.66 40.62
CA GLN A 73 4.91 6.95 41.07
C GLN A 73 5.63 7.42 42.34
N PRO A 74 5.63 8.73 42.65
CA PRO A 74 6.26 9.27 43.87
C PRO A 74 5.73 8.64 45.17
N ASN A 75 4.50 8.11 45.16
CA ASN A 75 3.85 7.41 46.27
C ASN A 75 4.15 5.88 46.27
N GLY A 76 5.01 5.39 45.38
CA GLY A 76 5.33 3.97 45.21
C GLY A 76 4.26 3.15 44.49
N ALA A 77 3.15 3.75 44.06
CA ALA A 77 2.09 3.05 43.34
C ALA A 77 2.50 2.69 41.91
N THR A 78 1.95 1.58 41.40
CA THR A 78 2.13 1.16 40.01
C THR A 78 1.29 2.03 39.07
N HIS A 79 1.89 2.52 37.99
CA HIS A 79 1.15 3.24 36.95
C HIS A 79 0.13 2.32 36.26
N VAL A 80 -1.15 2.69 36.33
CA VAL A 80 -2.22 2.05 35.56
C VAL A 80 -2.28 2.68 34.18
N CYS A 81 -1.54 2.11 33.22
CA CYS A 81 -1.56 2.55 31.83
C CYS A 81 -2.64 1.78 31.05
N ARG A 82 -3.62 2.49 30.48
CA ARG A 82 -4.68 1.90 29.63
C ARG A 82 -4.37 1.97 28.14
N ARG A 83 -3.09 2.08 27.78
CA ARG A 83 -2.66 2.20 26.39
C ARG A 83 -3.20 1.01 25.59
N PRO A 84 -3.98 1.24 24.52
CA PRO A 84 -4.70 0.18 23.83
C PRO A 84 -3.77 -0.76 23.05
N ARG A 85 -2.59 -0.27 22.63
CA ARG A 85 -1.61 -1.03 21.84
C ARG A 85 -0.20 -0.80 22.37
N ALA A 86 0.50 -1.88 22.72
CA ALA A 86 1.83 -1.83 23.34
C ALA A 86 2.95 -2.40 22.45
N GLY A 87 2.63 -3.23 21.45
CA GLY A 87 3.61 -3.80 20.52
C GLY A 87 4.16 -2.83 19.49
N GLU A 88 5.08 -3.28 18.64
CA GLU A 88 5.85 -2.47 17.68
C GLU A 88 4.98 -1.56 16.78
N ALA A 89 3.84 -2.09 16.32
CA ALA A 89 2.95 -1.39 15.39
C ALA A 89 2.24 -0.17 16.01
N SER A 90 2.25 -0.04 17.34
CA SER A 90 1.57 1.03 18.06
C SER A 90 2.14 2.43 17.84
N ALA A 91 3.33 2.53 17.26
CA ALA A 91 3.98 3.79 16.91
C ALA A 91 4.12 3.99 15.39
N ASP A 92 3.47 3.15 14.58
CA ASP A 92 3.68 3.16 13.12
C ASP A 92 3.28 4.49 12.48
N HIS A 93 2.22 5.14 12.96
CA HIS A 93 1.83 6.47 12.48
C HIS A 93 2.92 7.51 12.72
N LEU A 94 3.64 7.46 13.85
CA LEU A 94 4.76 8.36 14.12
C LEU A 94 5.96 8.06 13.22
N TYR A 95 6.25 6.78 12.97
CA TYR A 95 7.30 6.39 12.03
C TYR A 95 6.97 6.81 10.59
N VAL A 96 5.71 6.68 10.17
CA VAL A 96 5.22 7.17 8.88
C VAL A 96 5.36 8.68 8.80
N LYS A 97 4.92 9.44 9.82
CA LYS A 97 5.10 10.90 9.89
C LYS A 97 6.57 11.30 9.76
N SER A 98 7.46 10.67 10.52
CA SER A 98 8.90 10.95 10.49
C SER A 98 9.52 10.65 9.13
N ALA A 99 9.14 9.53 8.51
CA ALA A 99 9.63 9.16 7.19
C ALA A 99 9.10 10.10 6.09
N MET A 100 7.83 10.48 6.15
CA MET A 100 7.23 11.45 5.23
C MET A 100 7.81 12.85 5.40
N SER A 101 8.00 13.33 6.63
CA SER A 101 8.62 14.63 6.90
C SER A 101 10.02 14.72 6.28
N ARG A 102 10.84 13.66 6.42
CA ARG A 102 12.16 13.59 5.78
C ARG A 102 12.06 13.55 4.26
N SER A 103 11.15 12.74 3.72
CA SER A 103 10.94 12.66 2.27
C SER A 103 10.47 13.99 1.68
N LEU A 104 9.58 14.72 2.35
CA LEU A 104 9.14 16.05 1.90
C LEU A 104 10.29 17.06 1.92
N ALA A 105 11.08 17.08 3.00
CA ALA A 105 12.24 17.95 3.10
C ALA A 105 13.28 17.70 1.98
N GLU A 106 13.49 16.44 1.57
CA GLU A 106 14.37 16.09 0.44
C GLU A 106 13.88 16.66 -0.92
N TYR A 107 12.58 16.94 -1.03
CA TYR A 107 11.94 17.53 -2.20
C TYR A 107 11.67 19.04 -2.02
N GLY A 108 12.14 19.64 -0.92
CA GLY A 108 11.88 21.05 -0.60
C GLY A 108 10.41 21.36 -0.30
N LEU A 109 9.62 20.36 0.07
CA LEU A 109 8.21 20.47 0.41
C LEU A 109 8.02 20.52 1.93
N THR A 110 6.95 21.18 2.34
CA THR A 110 6.46 21.24 3.71
C THR A 110 5.02 20.80 3.78
N GLY A 111 4.62 20.29 4.94
CA GLY A 111 3.26 19.82 5.18
C GLY A 111 2.92 19.82 6.66
N ARG A 112 1.64 20.00 6.95
CA ARG A 112 1.06 19.88 8.28
C ARG A 112 0.64 18.43 8.52
N PHE A 113 0.96 17.94 9.71
CA PHE A 113 0.60 16.61 10.15
C PHE A 113 -0.35 16.72 11.32
N ALA A 114 -1.47 16.01 11.26
CA ALA A 114 -2.41 15.90 12.37
C ALA A 114 -2.68 14.43 12.71
N TYR A 115 -3.11 14.20 13.94
CA TYR A 115 -3.38 12.87 14.48
C TYR A 115 -4.86 12.78 14.89
N PRO A 116 -5.79 12.57 13.94
CA PRO A 116 -7.21 12.48 14.27
C PRO A 116 -7.48 11.29 15.21
N PRO A 117 -8.50 11.39 16.08
CA PRO A 117 -8.96 10.25 16.86
C PRO A 117 -9.57 9.17 15.94
N PRO A 118 -9.40 7.86 16.25
CA PRO A 118 -8.60 7.32 17.35
C PRO A 118 -7.09 7.48 17.12
N ILE A 119 -6.37 7.93 18.14
CA ILE A 119 -4.91 8.14 18.06
C ILE A 119 -4.19 6.86 17.66
N GLY A 120 -3.32 6.97 16.65
CA GLY A 120 -2.57 5.86 16.07
C GLY A 120 -3.29 5.09 14.96
N SER A 121 -4.59 5.36 14.72
CA SER A 121 -5.34 4.78 13.60
C SER A 121 -5.26 5.64 12.35
N LEU A 122 -5.16 6.97 12.49
CA LEU A 122 -5.11 7.92 11.39
C LEU A 122 -3.88 8.82 11.49
N LEU A 123 -3.31 9.14 10.32
CA LEU A 123 -2.35 10.22 10.14
C LEU A 123 -2.84 11.08 8.98
N ASP A 124 -3.16 12.33 9.29
CA ASP A 124 -3.60 13.31 8.33
C ASP A 124 -2.42 14.15 7.85
N VAL A 125 -2.28 14.31 6.54
CA VAL A 125 -1.14 14.99 5.91
C VAL A 125 -1.66 16.01 4.91
N ASP A 126 -1.53 17.28 5.26
CA ASP A 126 -1.89 18.42 4.42
C ASP A 126 -0.62 19.09 3.90
N LEU A 127 -0.37 18.98 2.60
CA LEU A 127 0.74 19.67 1.93
C LEU A 127 0.34 21.11 1.60
N ASP A 128 1.33 22.00 1.57
CA ASP A 128 1.10 23.44 1.33
C ASP A 128 0.63 23.75 -0.09
N ASP A 129 0.77 22.79 -1.02
CA ASP A 129 0.30 22.88 -2.40
C ASP A 129 -1.16 22.41 -2.59
N GLY A 130 -1.85 22.10 -1.50
CA GLY A 130 -3.25 21.65 -1.51
C GLY A 130 -3.43 20.15 -1.74
N VAL A 131 -2.35 19.37 -1.83
CA VAL A 131 -2.44 17.91 -1.81
C VAL A 131 -2.69 17.45 -0.38
N ALA A 132 -3.72 16.64 -0.21
CA ALA A 132 -4.09 16.06 1.08
C ALA A 132 -4.07 14.52 1.02
N LEU A 133 -3.39 13.89 1.97
CA LEU A 133 -3.35 12.43 2.14
C LEU A 133 -3.93 12.07 3.50
N LEU A 134 -4.77 11.01 3.52
CA LEU A 134 -5.24 10.43 4.77
C LEU A 134 -4.74 8.99 4.89
N ILE A 135 -3.90 8.74 5.88
CA ILE A 135 -3.25 7.44 6.07
C ILE A 135 -4.01 6.68 7.15
N HIS A 136 -4.58 5.54 6.75
CA HIS A 136 -5.30 4.62 7.62
C HIS A 136 -4.37 3.53 8.09
N MET A 137 -3.96 3.54 9.35
CA MET A 137 -3.04 2.54 9.91
C MET A 137 -3.73 1.20 10.18
N ASP A 138 -5.04 1.23 10.38
CA ASP A 138 -5.90 0.08 10.65
C ASP A 138 -7.34 0.34 10.15
N GLY A 139 -8.23 -0.64 10.39
CA GLY A 139 -9.65 -0.57 10.03
C GLY A 139 -10.56 0.08 11.07
N SER A 140 -10.03 0.83 12.05
CA SER A 140 -10.87 1.51 13.05
C SER A 140 -11.68 2.66 12.46
N VAL A 141 -11.18 3.29 11.40
CA VAL A 141 -11.91 4.33 10.65
C VAL A 141 -11.93 3.95 9.16
N PRO A 142 -13.11 3.78 8.54
CA PRO A 142 -13.20 3.42 7.13
C PRO A 142 -12.69 4.56 6.23
N PRO A 143 -12.03 4.27 5.11
CA PRO A 143 -11.56 5.28 4.18
C PRO A 143 -12.72 5.92 3.44
N ASN A 144 -12.75 7.26 3.42
CA ASN A 144 -13.67 8.01 2.57
C ASN A 144 -13.01 8.33 1.23
N TRP A 145 -13.57 7.81 0.14
CA TRP A 145 -13.05 8.00 -1.22
C TRP A 145 -13.59 9.28 -1.90
N ALA A 146 -14.52 10.00 -1.27
CA ALA A 146 -15.17 11.20 -1.82
C ALA A 146 -14.62 12.53 -1.28
N GLU A 147 -13.85 12.52 -0.20
CA GLU A 147 -13.45 13.72 0.56
C GLU A 147 -12.24 14.50 0.01
N GLY A 148 -11.83 14.26 -1.24
CA GLY A 148 -10.70 14.97 -1.87
C GLY A 148 -9.31 14.66 -1.27
N ARG A 149 -9.23 13.95 -0.14
CA ARG A 149 -8.00 13.41 0.45
C ARG A 149 -7.69 12.06 -0.18
N THR A 150 -6.44 11.83 -0.61
CA THR A 150 -6.03 10.53 -1.18
C THR A 150 -5.82 9.51 -0.05
N PRO A 151 -6.61 8.41 -0.01
CA PRO A 151 -6.47 7.43 1.06
C PRO A 151 -5.23 6.54 0.86
N VAL A 152 -4.47 6.31 1.93
CA VAL A 152 -3.35 5.36 1.98
C VAL A 152 -3.66 4.27 3.00
N LEU A 153 -3.75 3.01 2.56
CA LEU A 153 -4.30 1.94 3.39
C LEU A 153 -3.22 1.07 4.05
N GLY A 154 -3.29 0.94 5.36
CA GLY A 154 -2.39 0.16 6.19
C GLY A 154 -2.52 -1.35 6.03
N PRO A 155 -1.75 -2.13 6.81
CA PRO A 155 -1.82 -3.58 6.83
C PRO A 155 -3.20 -4.07 7.32
N GLY A 156 -3.72 -5.14 6.71
CA GLY A 156 -5.02 -5.73 7.09
C GLY A 156 -6.25 -4.99 6.58
N MET A 157 -6.09 -3.77 6.05
CA MET A 157 -7.15 -3.05 5.35
C MET A 157 -7.42 -3.70 3.98
N VAL A 158 -8.68 -4.04 3.71
CA VAL A 158 -9.12 -4.51 2.39
C VAL A 158 -9.89 -3.37 1.74
N PRO A 159 -9.48 -2.89 0.54
CA PRO A 159 -10.25 -1.88 -0.19
C PRO A 159 -11.69 -2.36 -0.42
N GLU A 160 -12.66 -1.45 -0.34
CA GLU A 160 -14.05 -1.80 -0.57
C GLU A 160 -14.25 -2.40 -1.98
N PRO A 161 -15.18 -3.35 -2.14
CA PRO A 161 -15.51 -3.91 -3.45
C PRO A 161 -15.87 -2.80 -4.46
N GLY A 162 -15.19 -2.80 -5.61
CA GLY A 162 -15.39 -1.80 -6.66
C GLY A 162 -14.43 -0.61 -6.63
N VAL A 163 -13.69 -0.38 -5.53
CA VAL A 163 -12.66 0.69 -5.47
C VAL A 163 -11.56 0.43 -6.48
N LEU A 164 -10.96 -0.77 -6.48
CA LEU A 164 -9.90 -1.13 -7.45
C LEU A 164 -10.42 -1.23 -8.90
N SER A 165 -11.73 -1.32 -9.09
CA SER A 165 -12.36 -1.26 -10.42
C SER A 165 -12.57 0.18 -10.90
N SER A 166 -12.73 1.12 -9.97
CA SER A 166 -13.02 2.54 -10.25
C SER A 166 -11.76 3.40 -10.24
N CYS A 167 -10.76 3.02 -9.44
CA CYS A 167 -9.47 3.67 -9.34
C CYS A 167 -8.39 2.85 -10.09
N PRO A 168 -7.42 3.51 -10.76
CA PRO A 168 -6.35 2.79 -11.45
C PRO A 168 -5.46 1.99 -10.49
N TYR A 169 -5.30 2.47 -9.26
CA TYR A 169 -4.59 1.82 -8.17
C TYR A 169 -4.99 2.48 -6.84
N VAL A 170 -4.58 1.86 -5.74
CA VAL A 170 -4.70 2.35 -4.36
C VAL A 170 -3.33 2.27 -3.68
N TYR A 171 -2.99 3.27 -2.88
CA TYR A 171 -1.77 3.24 -2.08
C TYR A 171 -1.92 2.39 -0.82
N ARG A 172 -0.85 1.68 -0.49
CA ARG A 172 -0.72 0.90 0.74
C ARG A 172 0.44 1.43 1.57
N VAL A 173 0.38 1.26 2.88
CA VAL A 173 1.50 1.54 3.77
C VAL A 173 1.76 0.35 4.69
N ARG A 174 3.02 0.09 5.02
CA ARG A 174 3.40 -0.82 6.09
C ARG A 174 4.73 -0.39 6.70
N CYS A 175 4.91 -0.71 7.98
CA CYS A 175 6.20 -0.60 8.66
C CYS A 175 6.81 -1.98 8.85
N GLN A 176 8.11 -2.10 8.60
CA GLN A 176 8.87 -3.33 8.84
C GLN A 176 10.06 -3.02 9.75
N SER A 177 10.24 -3.83 10.79
CA SER A 177 11.38 -3.73 11.69
C SER A 177 12.63 -4.35 11.06
N ASP A 178 13.74 -3.64 11.19
CA ASP A 178 15.09 -4.04 10.81
C ASP A 178 16.00 -3.73 12.01
N GLY A 179 16.17 -4.71 12.90
CA GLY A 179 16.72 -4.49 14.25
C GLY A 179 15.90 -3.49 15.05
N ALA A 180 16.56 -2.41 15.50
CA ALA A 180 15.93 -1.28 16.20
C ALA A 180 15.26 -0.26 15.27
N GLU A 181 15.53 -0.34 13.96
CA GLU A 181 14.98 0.60 12.98
C GLU A 181 13.62 0.14 12.47
N ARG A 182 12.73 1.10 12.21
CA ARG A 182 11.41 0.84 11.65
C ARG A 182 11.30 1.51 10.29
N ARG A 183 11.36 0.71 9.22
CA ARG A 183 11.37 1.20 7.83
C ARG A 183 9.96 1.26 7.26
N VAL A 184 9.62 2.38 6.65
CA VAL A 184 8.31 2.62 6.01
C VAL A 184 8.35 2.21 4.54
N TRP A 185 7.36 1.42 4.15
CA TRP A 185 7.17 0.95 2.78
C TRP A 185 5.82 1.43 2.25
N ILE A 186 5.82 1.88 1.01
CA ILE A 186 4.62 2.26 0.25
C ILE A 186 4.36 1.19 -0.80
N GLY A 187 3.12 0.74 -0.85
CA GLY A 187 2.65 -0.26 -1.80
C GLY A 187 1.71 0.34 -2.83
N THR A 188 1.72 -0.19 -4.05
CA THR A 188 0.72 0.15 -5.08
C THR A 188 -0.09 -1.08 -5.40
N GLN A 189 -1.37 -1.05 -5.04
CA GLN A 189 -2.30 -2.14 -5.33
C GLN A 189 -3.16 -1.76 -6.51
N SER A 190 -3.23 -2.61 -7.53
CA SER A 190 -4.15 -2.43 -8.67
C SER A 190 -4.97 -3.70 -8.87
N LEU A 191 -6.00 -3.63 -9.71
CA LEU A 191 -6.76 -4.83 -10.09
C LEU A 191 -5.93 -5.80 -10.94
N ALA A 192 -5.01 -5.28 -11.75
CA ALA A 192 -4.24 -6.05 -12.72
C ALA A 192 -2.98 -6.71 -12.13
N HIS A 193 -2.43 -6.15 -11.04
CA HIS A 193 -1.15 -6.58 -10.48
C HIS A 193 -1.20 -6.68 -8.95
N PRO A 194 -0.48 -7.64 -8.35
CA PRO A 194 -0.32 -7.72 -6.90
C PRO A 194 0.32 -6.44 -6.35
N THR A 195 0.19 -6.22 -5.04
CA THR A 195 0.77 -5.03 -4.41
C THR A 195 2.29 -5.02 -4.54
N GLU A 196 2.81 -4.06 -5.31
CA GLU A 196 4.24 -3.82 -5.40
C GLU A 196 4.67 -2.88 -4.28
N TRP A 197 5.66 -3.33 -3.48
CA TRP A 197 6.14 -2.59 -2.31
C TRP A 197 7.51 -1.99 -2.56
N VAL A 198 7.63 -0.69 -2.34
CA VAL A 198 8.89 0.06 -2.39
C VAL A 198 9.13 0.80 -1.07
N PRO A 199 10.38 1.04 -0.66
CA PRO A 199 10.68 1.95 0.44
C PRO A 199 10.13 3.34 0.14
N LEU A 200 9.71 4.10 1.15
CA LEU A 200 9.23 5.48 0.94
C LEU A 200 10.28 6.37 0.25
N THR A 201 11.57 6.14 0.50
CA THR A 201 12.69 6.86 -0.14
C THR A 201 12.79 6.65 -1.66
N ASP A 202 12.18 5.57 -2.17
CA ASP A 202 12.11 5.28 -3.60
C ASP A 202 10.84 5.85 -4.24
N CYS A 203 9.94 6.44 -3.45
CA CYS A 203 8.79 7.19 -3.95
C CYS A 203 9.22 8.60 -4.37
N ALA A 204 8.37 9.25 -5.17
CA ALA A 204 8.51 10.65 -5.54
C ALA A 204 7.28 11.46 -5.16
N TRP A 205 7.43 12.77 -5.10
CA TRP A 205 6.33 13.72 -4.96
C TRP A 205 6.11 14.43 -6.30
N THR A 206 4.85 14.58 -6.73
CA THR A 206 4.43 15.22 -7.99
C THR A 206 3.29 16.20 -7.75
N ASP A 207 2.89 16.94 -8.81
CA ASP A 207 1.58 17.60 -9.04
C ASP A 207 0.44 17.11 -8.14
N ASP A 208 0.23 15.80 -8.23
CA ASP A 208 -0.92 15.08 -7.71
C ASP A 208 -0.61 14.36 -6.38
N GLY A 209 0.56 14.62 -5.80
CA GLY A 209 1.00 14.09 -4.51
C GLY A 209 2.04 12.99 -4.60
N LEU A 210 2.01 12.07 -3.63
CA LEU A 210 2.91 10.92 -3.58
C LEU A 210 2.71 10.03 -4.81
N ILE A 211 3.80 9.62 -5.46
CA ILE A 211 3.80 8.65 -6.55
C ILE A 211 4.86 7.57 -6.36
N THR A 212 4.49 6.33 -6.68
CA THR A 212 5.40 5.19 -6.70
C THR A 212 5.82 4.87 -8.14
N PRO A 213 6.92 4.13 -8.36
CA PRO A 213 7.29 3.63 -9.68
C PRO A 213 6.15 2.83 -10.35
N ALA A 214 5.52 1.91 -9.62
CA ALA A 214 4.39 1.12 -10.10
C ALA A 214 3.18 1.99 -10.49
N ALA A 215 2.83 3.01 -9.69
CA ALA A 215 1.75 3.94 -10.02
C ALA A 215 2.07 4.71 -11.32
N THR A 216 3.32 5.12 -11.49
CA THR A 216 3.79 5.80 -12.70
C THR A 216 3.58 4.92 -13.94
N GLU A 217 3.98 3.65 -13.88
CA GLU A 217 3.81 2.70 -14.99
C GLU A 217 2.33 2.46 -15.32
N ILE A 218 1.48 2.26 -14.30
CA ILE A 218 0.04 2.06 -14.49
C ILE A 218 -0.59 3.27 -15.19
N LEU A 219 -0.23 4.49 -14.77
CA LEU A 219 -0.75 5.71 -15.40
C LEU A 219 -0.27 5.85 -16.86
N GLN A 220 0.99 5.52 -17.15
CA GLN A 220 1.54 5.57 -18.51
C GLN A 220 0.90 4.54 -19.44
N GLN A 221 0.68 3.30 -18.97
CA GLN A 221 0.01 2.26 -19.74
C GLN A 221 -1.44 2.68 -20.07
N ARG A 222 -2.13 3.26 -19.09
CA ARG A 222 -3.49 3.77 -19.30
C ARG A 222 -3.54 4.92 -20.29
N SER A 223 -2.62 5.88 -20.22
CA SER A 223 -2.57 6.97 -21.20
C SER A 223 -2.32 6.46 -22.62
N ARG A 224 -1.49 5.43 -22.78
CA ARG A 224 -1.26 4.76 -24.08
C ARG A 224 -2.49 4.02 -24.58
N ALA A 225 -3.20 3.31 -23.69
CA ALA A 225 -4.43 2.60 -24.03
C ALA A 225 -5.58 3.55 -24.39
N THR A 226 -5.75 4.66 -23.67
CA THR A 226 -6.75 5.69 -24.03
C THR A 226 -6.39 6.40 -25.32
N GLY A 227 -5.09 6.62 -25.60
CA GLY A 227 -4.63 7.17 -26.87
C GLY A 227 -4.91 6.24 -28.06
N HIS A 228 -4.69 4.94 -27.90
CA HIS A 228 -5.03 3.92 -28.91
C HIS A 228 -6.55 3.78 -29.09
N ALA A 229 -7.32 3.73 -28.01
CA ALA A 229 -8.78 3.63 -28.07
C ALA A 229 -9.42 4.88 -28.68
N ALA A 230 -8.88 6.09 -28.43
CA ALA A 230 -9.33 7.31 -29.10
C ALA A 230 -8.99 7.29 -30.60
N ALA A 231 -7.82 6.80 -30.99
CA ALA A 231 -7.44 6.63 -32.39
C ALA A 231 -8.30 5.56 -33.11
N GLU A 232 -8.62 4.44 -32.46
CA GLU A 232 -9.51 3.40 -33.00
C GLU A 232 -10.99 3.82 -33.02
N ALA A 233 -11.46 4.59 -32.03
CA ALA A 233 -12.83 5.11 -31.99
C ALA A 233 -13.09 6.13 -33.12
N THR A 234 -12.07 6.88 -33.51
CA THR A 234 -12.14 7.78 -34.68
C THR A 234 -12.22 6.99 -36.00
N HIS A 235 -11.79 5.73 -36.01
CA HIS A 235 -11.79 4.84 -37.18
C HIS A 235 -12.99 3.89 -37.29
N ARG A 236 -13.78 3.68 -36.21
CA ARG A 236 -14.92 2.75 -36.16
C ARG A 236 -16.28 3.42 -35.91
N ALA A 237 -16.54 4.57 -36.52
CA ALA A 237 -17.88 5.14 -36.54
C ALA A 237 -18.80 4.36 -37.51
N GLY A 238 -19.19 3.15 -37.10
CA GLY A 238 -20.36 2.43 -37.59
C GLY A 238 -21.29 2.21 -36.39
N THR A 239 -22.49 2.80 -36.45
CA THR A 239 -23.43 2.89 -35.32
C THR A 239 -23.83 1.52 -34.77
N VAL A 240 -23.23 1.13 -33.64
CA VAL A 240 -23.71 -0.01 -32.84
C VAL A 240 -25.06 0.38 -32.20
N PRO A 241 -26.11 -0.43 -32.36
CA PRO A 241 -27.44 -0.14 -31.80
C PRO A 241 -27.44 0.03 -30.26
N GLU A 242 -28.24 0.96 -29.75
CA GLU A 242 -28.24 1.37 -28.33
C GLU A 242 -28.65 0.24 -27.36
N ASN A 243 -29.43 -0.74 -27.82
CA ASN A 243 -29.75 -1.96 -27.07
C ASN A 243 -28.50 -2.84 -26.84
N VAL A 244 -27.56 -2.87 -27.81
CA VAL A 244 -26.27 -3.55 -27.67
C VAL A 244 -25.38 -2.80 -26.69
N ASN A 245 -25.31 -1.46 -26.77
CA ASN A 245 -24.58 -0.65 -25.79
C ASN A 245 -25.11 -0.83 -24.37
N ARG A 246 -26.45 -0.88 -24.19
CA ARG A 246 -27.07 -1.13 -22.88
C ARG A 246 -26.72 -2.51 -22.35
N PHE A 247 -26.72 -3.53 -23.21
CA PHE A 247 -26.34 -4.89 -22.84
C PHE A 247 -24.87 -4.98 -22.41
N ILE A 248 -23.95 -4.38 -23.17
CA ILE A 248 -22.51 -4.32 -22.83
C ILE A 248 -22.31 -3.62 -21.48
N ARG A 249 -22.92 -2.44 -21.28
CA ARG A 249 -22.83 -1.72 -20.00
C ARG A 249 -23.41 -2.52 -18.82
N GLY A 250 -24.46 -3.31 -19.06
CA GLY A 250 -25.05 -4.21 -18.06
C GLY A 250 -24.10 -5.33 -17.64
N LEU A 251 -23.44 -5.98 -18.62
CA LEU A 251 -22.40 -6.98 -18.37
C LEU A 251 -21.22 -6.38 -17.60
N GLU A 252 -20.71 -5.22 -18.02
CA GLU A 252 -19.61 -4.53 -17.36
C GLU A 252 -19.96 -4.08 -15.93
N ALA A 253 -21.20 -3.66 -15.69
CA ALA A 253 -21.68 -3.33 -14.35
C ALA A 253 -21.75 -4.57 -13.44
N ALA A 254 -22.20 -5.72 -13.98
CA ALA A 254 -22.24 -6.99 -13.25
C ALA A 254 -20.83 -7.52 -12.93
N GLN A 255 -19.88 -7.37 -13.84
CA GLN A 255 -18.47 -7.69 -13.60
C GLN A 255 -17.85 -6.78 -12.53
N ARG A 256 -18.13 -5.47 -12.57
CA ARG A 256 -17.68 -4.51 -11.55
C ARG A 256 -18.27 -4.79 -10.17
N ALA A 257 -19.49 -5.31 -10.11
CA ALA A 257 -20.14 -5.72 -8.86
C ALA A 257 -19.61 -7.05 -8.29
N GLY A 258 -18.80 -7.80 -9.05
CA GLY A 258 -18.19 -9.06 -8.59
C GLY A 258 -19.16 -10.24 -8.46
N THR A 259 -20.33 -10.17 -9.11
CA THR A 259 -21.42 -11.14 -8.92
C THR A 259 -21.36 -12.27 -9.95
N VAL A 260 -20.67 -13.36 -9.61
CA VAL A 260 -20.45 -14.52 -10.51
C VAL A 260 -21.76 -15.11 -11.03
N GLU A 261 -22.75 -15.34 -10.17
CA GLU A 261 -24.05 -15.90 -10.58
C GLU A 261 -24.84 -14.96 -11.51
N HIS A 262 -24.77 -13.65 -11.29
CA HIS A 262 -25.46 -12.68 -12.13
C HIS A 262 -24.82 -12.58 -13.53
N VAL A 263 -23.49 -12.62 -13.61
CA VAL A 263 -22.78 -12.67 -14.90
C VAL A 263 -23.05 -14.00 -15.62
N ARG A 264 -23.13 -15.12 -14.88
CA ARG A 264 -23.49 -16.44 -15.43
C ARG A 264 -24.89 -16.42 -16.05
N GLN A 265 -25.87 -15.83 -15.37
CA GLN A 265 -27.24 -15.68 -15.89
C GLN A 265 -27.30 -14.79 -17.14
N LEU A 266 -26.60 -13.66 -17.15
CA LEU A 266 -26.52 -12.77 -18.31
C LEU A 266 -25.85 -13.46 -19.52
N CYS A 267 -24.80 -14.26 -19.29
CA CYS A 267 -24.14 -15.04 -20.34
C CYS A 267 -24.97 -16.24 -20.85
N ALA A 268 -25.89 -16.75 -20.05
CA ALA A 268 -26.79 -17.84 -20.42
C ALA A 268 -28.03 -17.33 -21.19
N ALA A 269 -28.51 -16.12 -20.88
CA ALA A 269 -29.73 -15.53 -21.44
C ALA A 269 -29.56 -14.87 -22.83
N THR A 270 -28.42 -15.05 -23.51
CA THR A 270 -28.06 -14.27 -24.71
C THR A 270 -28.42 -14.88 -26.06
N GLY A 271 -28.81 -16.16 -26.11
CA GLY A 271 -29.15 -16.83 -27.37
C GLY A 271 -30.22 -16.09 -28.21
N PRO A 272 -31.41 -15.80 -27.63
CA PRO A 272 -32.46 -15.07 -28.33
C PRO A 272 -32.10 -13.60 -28.64
N PHE A 273 -31.24 -12.99 -27.81
CA PHE A 273 -30.79 -11.61 -27.97
C PHE A 273 -29.85 -11.44 -29.18
N LEU A 274 -28.89 -12.37 -29.36
CA LEU A 274 -27.94 -12.35 -30.47
C LEU A 274 -28.58 -12.67 -31.83
N ALA A 275 -29.68 -13.44 -31.84
CA ALA A 275 -30.40 -13.81 -33.05
C ALA A 275 -31.06 -12.60 -33.76
N ASN A 276 -31.39 -11.55 -33.00
CA ASN A 276 -32.13 -10.38 -33.48
C ASN A 276 -31.23 -9.17 -33.82
N LEU A 277 -29.90 -9.33 -33.84
CA LEU A 277 -28.95 -8.25 -34.08
C LEU A 277 -28.36 -8.32 -35.49
N GLY A 278 -28.17 -7.15 -36.13
CA GLY A 278 -27.36 -7.02 -37.35
C GLY A 278 -25.88 -7.35 -37.09
N THR A 279 -25.11 -7.63 -38.14
CA THR A 279 -23.72 -8.11 -38.09
C THR A 279 -22.80 -7.28 -37.18
N ALA A 280 -22.82 -5.94 -37.29
CA ALA A 280 -21.99 -5.06 -36.46
C ALA A 280 -22.36 -5.11 -34.96
N GLY A 281 -23.67 -5.11 -34.63
CA GLY A 281 -24.14 -5.21 -33.25
C GLY A 281 -23.92 -6.60 -32.66
N ARG A 282 -23.98 -7.64 -33.50
CA ARG A 282 -23.71 -9.02 -33.11
C ARG A 282 -22.24 -9.22 -32.74
N THR A 283 -21.31 -8.75 -33.58
CA THR A 283 -19.87 -8.86 -33.29
C THR A 283 -19.50 -8.15 -31.98
N ALA A 284 -20.04 -6.95 -31.75
CA ALA A 284 -19.80 -6.20 -30.50
C ALA A 284 -20.35 -6.93 -29.26
N ALA A 285 -21.55 -7.51 -29.35
CA ALA A 285 -22.15 -8.28 -28.27
C ALA A 285 -21.39 -9.61 -28.00
N GLU A 286 -20.93 -10.29 -29.05
CA GLU A 286 -20.15 -11.53 -28.95
C GLU A 286 -18.77 -11.29 -28.31
N GLN A 287 -18.08 -10.20 -28.64
CA GLN A 287 -16.82 -9.80 -28.00
C GLN A 287 -17.00 -9.49 -26.50
N ALA A 288 -18.04 -8.75 -26.13
CA ALA A 288 -18.34 -8.47 -24.73
C ALA A 288 -18.67 -9.76 -23.95
N LEU A 289 -19.38 -10.70 -24.58
CA LEU A 289 -19.69 -12.01 -24.00
C LEU A 289 -18.46 -12.89 -23.82
N GLU A 290 -17.51 -12.86 -24.75
CA GLU A 290 -16.25 -13.57 -24.64
C GLU A 290 -15.42 -13.04 -23.45
N GLY A 291 -15.33 -11.71 -23.31
CA GLY A 291 -14.70 -11.08 -22.14
C GLY A 291 -15.38 -11.45 -20.82
N ALA A 292 -16.72 -11.49 -20.79
CA ALA A 292 -17.48 -11.90 -19.61
C ALA A 292 -17.28 -13.38 -19.24
N ARG A 293 -17.20 -14.28 -20.23
CA ARG A 293 -16.90 -15.70 -20.01
C ARG A 293 -15.48 -15.94 -19.51
N ALA A 294 -14.50 -15.20 -20.03
CA ALA A 294 -13.13 -15.25 -19.53
C ALA A 294 -13.05 -14.77 -18.07
N TRP A 295 -13.77 -13.69 -17.73
CA TRP A 295 -13.90 -13.20 -16.37
C TRP A 295 -14.54 -14.23 -15.43
N LEU A 296 -15.64 -14.88 -15.87
CA LEU A 296 -16.33 -15.93 -15.13
C LEU A 296 -15.39 -17.08 -14.78
N LYS A 297 -14.62 -17.58 -15.76
CA LYS A 297 -13.69 -18.70 -15.55
C LYS A 297 -12.73 -18.44 -14.39
N VAL A 298 -12.12 -17.26 -14.35
CA VAL A 298 -11.16 -16.88 -13.29
C VAL A 298 -11.85 -16.75 -11.93
N HIS A 299 -13.06 -16.18 -11.88
CA HIS A 299 -13.75 -15.93 -10.62
C HIS A 299 -14.48 -17.18 -10.08
N GLU A 300 -14.87 -18.11 -10.94
CA GLU A 300 -15.45 -19.40 -10.57
C GLU A 300 -14.43 -20.32 -9.90
N ASP A 301 -13.17 -20.30 -10.34
CA ASP A 301 -12.10 -21.05 -9.69
C ASP A 301 -11.82 -20.49 -8.28
N TYR A 302 -11.72 -19.16 -8.16
CA TYR A 302 -11.54 -18.51 -6.85
C TYR A 302 -12.71 -18.76 -5.90
N GLN A 303 -13.96 -18.63 -6.37
CA GLN A 303 -15.14 -18.90 -5.56
C GLN A 303 -15.18 -20.37 -5.11
N ARG A 304 -14.86 -21.31 -6.00
CA ARG A 304 -14.81 -22.74 -5.69
C ARG A 304 -13.76 -23.08 -4.64
N ASP A 305 -12.59 -22.47 -4.70
CA ASP A 305 -11.52 -22.65 -3.72
C ASP A 305 -11.94 -22.16 -2.34
N ILE A 306 -12.60 -20.99 -2.25
CA ILE A 306 -13.12 -20.45 -0.99
C ILE A 306 -14.17 -21.38 -0.38
N PHE A 307 -15.12 -21.87 -1.19
CA PHE A 307 -16.18 -22.76 -0.71
C PHE A 307 -15.65 -24.15 -0.32
N THR A 308 -14.66 -24.67 -1.06
CA THR A 308 -14.00 -25.94 -0.73
C THR A 308 -13.19 -25.82 0.56
N SER A 309 -12.47 -24.70 0.73
CA SER A 309 -11.71 -24.44 1.95
C SER A 309 -12.63 -24.22 3.16
N LEU A 310 -13.80 -23.61 2.96
CA LEU A 310 -14.82 -23.46 4.00
C LEU A 310 -15.42 -24.80 4.40
N ASP A 311 -15.78 -25.67 3.44
CA ASP A 311 -16.24 -27.04 3.73
C ASP A 311 -15.17 -27.84 4.48
N GLN A 312 -13.90 -27.71 4.09
CA GLN A 312 -12.78 -28.35 4.79
C GLN A 312 -12.62 -27.81 6.22
N ALA A 313 -12.76 -26.50 6.43
CA ALA A 313 -12.69 -25.89 7.75
C ALA A 313 -13.83 -26.34 8.67
N ILE A 314 -15.02 -26.56 8.12
CA ILE A 314 -16.17 -27.14 8.84
C ILE A 314 -15.85 -28.60 9.21
N ALA A 315 -15.37 -29.40 8.26
CA ALA A 315 -15.04 -30.82 8.48
C ALA A 315 -13.94 -31.00 9.54
N GLU A 316 -12.93 -30.14 9.52
CA GLU A 316 -11.80 -30.12 10.47
C GLU A 316 -12.12 -29.37 11.78
N LYS A 317 -13.35 -28.86 11.93
CA LYS A 317 -13.83 -28.12 13.11
C LYS A 317 -12.98 -26.89 13.49
N ARG A 318 -12.42 -26.18 12.50
CA ARG A 318 -11.58 -24.99 12.69
C ARG A 318 -12.39 -23.70 12.81
N ALA A 319 -12.90 -23.39 14.00
CA ALA A 319 -13.82 -22.27 14.24
C ALA A 319 -13.32 -20.88 13.80
N PHE A 320 -12.02 -20.59 13.94
CA PHE A 320 -11.45 -19.33 13.49
C PHE A 320 -11.52 -19.17 11.96
N ASP A 321 -11.14 -20.23 11.23
CA ASP A 321 -11.12 -20.23 9.77
C ASP A 321 -12.54 -20.21 9.20
N VAL A 322 -13.48 -20.92 9.82
CA VAL A 322 -14.91 -20.87 9.44
C VAL A 322 -15.46 -19.45 9.56
N ARG A 323 -15.15 -18.67 10.61
CA ARG A 323 -15.59 -17.27 10.72
C ARG A 323 -15.01 -16.36 9.64
N SER A 324 -13.70 -16.49 9.41
CA SER A 324 -12.98 -15.70 8.41
C SER A 324 -13.49 -15.99 7.00
N GLN A 325 -13.65 -17.26 6.67
CA GLN A 325 -14.06 -17.73 5.34
C GLN A 325 -15.56 -17.54 5.10
N LEU A 326 -16.43 -17.68 6.11
CA LEU A 326 -17.86 -17.41 6.01
C LEU A 326 -18.15 -15.96 5.62
N THR A 327 -17.40 -15.00 6.18
CA THR A 327 -17.53 -13.57 5.83
C THR A 327 -17.19 -13.33 4.36
N THR A 328 -16.12 -13.97 3.89
CA THR A 328 -15.67 -13.89 2.49
C THR A 328 -16.67 -14.57 1.53
N ALA A 329 -17.14 -15.78 1.87
CA ALA A 329 -18.10 -16.54 1.09
C ALA A 329 -19.48 -15.85 1.01
N ALA A 330 -19.94 -15.23 2.11
CA ALA A 330 -21.16 -14.45 2.13
C ALA A 330 -21.05 -13.17 1.27
N ALA A 331 -19.87 -12.54 1.23
CA ALA A 331 -19.63 -11.35 0.41
C ALA A 331 -19.68 -11.67 -1.09
N LEU A 332 -19.12 -12.82 -1.50
CA LEU A 332 -19.12 -13.31 -2.89
C LEU A 332 -20.53 -13.70 -3.39
N THR A 333 -21.42 -14.06 -2.47
CA THR A 333 -22.77 -14.57 -2.79
C THR A 333 -23.91 -13.59 -2.52
N ARG A 334 -23.61 -12.32 -2.23
CA ARG A 334 -24.59 -11.28 -1.85
C ARG A 334 -25.78 -11.09 -2.81
N ARG A 335 -25.63 -11.45 -4.10
CA ARG A 335 -26.69 -11.33 -5.12
C ARG A 335 -27.00 -12.63 -5.85
N GLY A 336 -26.65 -13.76 -5.24
CA GLY A 336 -26.92 -15.10 -5.78
C GLY A 336 -25.86 -16.11 -5.35
N ALA A 337 -26.29 -17.18 -4.70
CA ALA A 337 -25.51 -18.37 -4.40
C ALA A 337 -26.16 -19.57 -5.10
N SER A 338 -25.34 -20.48 -5.62
CA SER A 338 -25.82 -21.80 -6.04
C SER A 338 -26.38 -22.59 -4.86
N ALA A 339 -27.21 -23.60 -5.14
CA ALA A 339 -27.81 -24.43 -4.10
C ALA A 339 -26.76 -25.15 -3.22
N SER A 340 -25.60 -25.52 -3.77
CA SER A 340 -24.47 -26.08 -3.02
C SER A 340 -23.85 -25.06 -2.07
N GLU A 341 -23.60 -23.85 -2.55
CA GLU A 341 -22.99 -22.78 -1.75
C GLU A 341 -23.91 -22.33 -0.60
N GLN A 342 -25.22 -22.28 -0.84
CA GLN A 342 -26.20 -22.00 0.20
C GLN A 342 -26.17 -23.06 1.32
N ARG A 343 -26.00 -24.35 0.95
CA ARG A 343 -25.85 -25.43 1.92
C ARG A 343 -24.57 -25.27 2.76
N THR A 344 -23.44 -24.97 2.12
CA THR A 344 -22.17 -24.71 2.84
C THR A 344 -22.27 -23.51 3.77
N LEU A 345 -22.87 -22.39 3.34
CA LEU A 345 -23.10 -21.23 4.20
C LEU A 345 -24.01 -21.54 5.38
N ALA A 346 -25.06 -22.35 5.17
CA ALA A 346 -25.94 -22.79 6.24
C ALA A 346 -25.22 -23.70 7.25
N ALA A 347 -24.41 -24.65 6.75
CA ALA A 347 -23.59 -25.53 7.58
C ALA A 347 -22.56 -24.75 8.42
N ALA A 348 -21.87 -23.77 7.81
CA ALA A 348 -20.93 -22.89 8.51
C ALA A 348 -21.61 -22.11 9.65
N ARG A 349 -22.80 -21.55 9.39
CA ARG A 349 -23.57 -20.80 10.39
C ARG A 349 -24.06 -21.71 11.52
N ALA A 350 -24.51 -22.93 11.20
CA ALA A 350 -24.93 -23.91 12.21
C ALA A 350 -23.75 -24.32 13.10
N PHE A 351 -22.59 -24.62 12.51
CA PHE A 351 -21.37 -24.97 13.23
C PHE A 351 -20.92 -23.87 14.21
N LEU A 352 -20.95 -22.60 13.79
CA LEU A 352 -20.59 -21.48 14.68
C LEU A 352 -21.59 -21.30 15.82
N ARG A 353 -22.90 -21.48 15.57
CA ARG A 353 -23.93 -21.45 16.62
C ARG A 353 -23.71 -22.54 17.67
N GLU A 354 -23.34 -23.74 17.26
CA GLU A 354 -23.01 -24.85 18.17
C GLU A 354 -21.75 -24.55 19.00
N GLN A 355 -20.69 -24.00 18.40
CA GLN A 355 -19.46 -23.61 19.11
C GLN A 355 -19.69 -22.48 20.11
N ASP A 356 -20.42 -21.44 19.72
CA ASP A 356 -20.71 -20.29 20.60
C ASP A 356 -21.67 -20.70 21.74
N GLY A 357 -22.55 -21.67 21.51
CA GLY A 357 -23.39 -22.30 22.55
C GLY A 357 -22.61 -23.18 23.54
N LEU A 358 -21.52 -23.83 23.10
CA LEU A 358 -20.63 -24.63 23.95
C LEU A 358 -19.69 -23.77 24.82
N HIS A 359 -19.38 -22.54 24.41
CA HIS A 359 -18.53 -21.62 25.18
C HIS A 359 -19.24 -20.89 26.35
N GLY A 360 -20.55 -21.09 26.53
CA GLY A 360 -21.33 -20.57 27.66
C GLY A 360 -21.16 -21.33 28.98
N ALA A 361 -20.47 -22.47 28.99
CA ALA A 361 -20.22 -23.27 30.20
C ALA A 361 -18.73 -23.66 30.26
N GLY A 362 -17.92 -22.90 31.01
CA GLY A 362 -16.54 -23.30 31.32
C GLY A 362 -16.51 -24.56 32.19
N PRO A 363 -15.50 -25.45 32.04
CA PRO A 363 -14.48 -25.60 33.10
C PRO A 363 -13.11 -26.12 32.55
N PRO A 364 -12.19 -26.70 33.38
CA PRO A 364 -11.08 -26.03 34.04
C PRO A 364 -9.68 -26.39 33.45
N ARG A 365 -8.67 -25.66 33.93
CA ARG A 365 -7.23 -25.84 33.72
C ARG A 365 -6.77 -27.31 33.73
N VAL A 366 -6.07 -27.74 32.68
CA VAL A 366 -5.23 -28.94 32.67
C VAL A 366 -3.76 -28.54 32.65
N LEU A 367 -3.03 -29.01 33.66
CA LEU A 367 -1.57 -28.95 33.80
C LEU A 367 -0.91 -29.82 32.72
N LEU A 368 0.00 -29.25 31.93
CA LEU A 368 0.90 -30.01 31.06
C LEU A 368 2.24 -30.23 31.77
N THR A 369 2.57 -31.50 31.98
CA THR A 369 3.88 -32.00 32.41
C THR A 369 4.89 -31.97 31.25
N PRO A 370 6.20 -31.87 31.54
CA PRO A 370 7.23 -31.65 30.51
C PRO A 370 7.63 -32.93 29.77
N ILE A 371 7.79 -32.81 28.45
CA ILE A 371 8.33 -33.84 27.55
C ILE A 371 9.86 -33.65 27.44
N SER A 372 10.62 -34.68 27.81
CA SER A 372 12.09 -34.74 27.68
C SER A 372 12.56 -35.06 26.25
N PRO A 373 13.74 -34.58 25.81
CA PRO A 373 14.27 -34.80 24.46
C PRO A 373 15.04 -36.14 24.32
N PRO A 374 15.14 -36.73 23.11
CA PRO A 374 15.93 -37.94 22.89
C PRO A 374 17.44 -37.66 22.75
N PRO A 375 18.33 -38.62 23.10
CA PRO A 375 19.77 -38.39 23.14
C PRO A 375 20.47 -38.68 21.79
N ARG A 376 21.62 -38.00 21.61
CA ARG A 376 22.61 -38.21 20.53
C ARG A 376 23.39 -39.53 20.72
N PRO A 377 23.81 -40.22 19.65
CA PRO A 377 24.82 -41.28 19.79
C PRO A 377 26.25 -40.72 19.76
N VAL A 378 27.04 -41.19 20.73
CA VAL A 378 28.47 -40.92 20.91
C VAL A 378 29.30 -41.98 20.17
N ARG A 379 30.45 -41.50 19.66
CA ARG A 379 31.57 -42.22 19.05
C ARG A 379 31.93 -43.56 19.75
N LYS A 380 32.25 -44.59 18.97
CA LYS A 380 33.16 -45.68 19.38
C LYS A 380 34.37 -45.77 18.46
N ARG A 381 35.55 -45.66 19.08
CA ARG A 381 36.86 -46.06 18.55
C ARG A 381 36.90 -47.58 18.43
N ALA A 382 37.49 -48.10 17.35
CA ALA A 382 38.07 -49.44 17.33
C ALA A 382 39.50 -49.38 16.78
N LYS A 383 40.32 -50.22 17.38
CA LYS A 383 41.78 -50.20 17.44
C LYS A 383 42.40 -50.94 16.24
N ARG A 384 43.57 -50.45 15.83
CA ARG A 384 44.57 -51.06 14.94
C ARG A 384 45.13 -52.38 15.49
N GLN A 385 45.56 -53.26 14.59
CA GLN A 385 46.78 -54.12 14.53
C GLN A 385 46.46 -55.39 13.71
N GLN A 386 47.24 -55.98 12.79
CA GLN A 386 48.64 -55.96 12.28
C GLN A 386 48.59 -56.59 10.85
N ALA A 387 49.28 -56.07 9.80
CA ALA A 387 50.64 -56.40 9.29
C ALA A 387 50.68 -57.64 8.32
N PRO A 388 51.69 -57.80 7.42
CA PRO A 388 51.47 -57.86 5.96
C PRO A 388 51.97 -59.14 5.24
N GLY A 389 51.54 -59.34 3.98
CA GLY A 389 52.10 -60.30 3.02
C GLY A 389 52.65 -59.59 1.75
N PRO A 390 53.64 -60.15 1.03
CA PRO A 390 54.58 -59.35 0.24
C PRO A 390 54.31 -59.30 -1.29
N ARG A 391 54.81 -58.20 -1.89
CA ARG A 391 55.13 -57.97 -3.33
C ARG A 391 53.91 -57.83 -4.26
N GLU A 392 53.89 -56.94 -5.26
CA GLU A 392 54.94 -56.53 -6.19
C GLU A 392 54.92 -55.04 -6.55
N ILE A 393 56.10 -54.55 -6.94
CA ILE A 393 56.38 -53.19 -7.40
C ILE A 393 56.27 -53.17 -8.92
N SER A 394 55.29 -52.46 -9.47
CA SER A 394 55.41 -51.86 -10.80
C SER A 394 54.41 -50.70 -10.98
N GLY A 395 54.91 -49.55 -11.47
CA GLY A 395 54.08 -48.39 -11.85
C GLY A 395 54.18 -47.15 -10.95
N THR A 396 55.39 -46.75 -10.52
CA THR A 396 55.60 -45.69 -9.51
C THR A 396 55.76 -44.25 -10.04
N LYS A 397 55.67 -43.98 -11.35
CA LYS A 397 55.77 -42.59 -11.85
C LYS A 397 54.41 -41.96 -12.21
N ALA A 398 53.54 -42.66 -12.94
CA ALA A 398 52.23 -42.12 -13.36
C ALA A 398 51.26 -41.89 -12.17
N LYS A 399 51.09 -42.86 -11.25
CA LYS A 399 50.19 -42.74 -10.08
C LYS A 399 50.62 -41.64 -9.10
N LYS A 400 51.93 -41.34 -9.00
CA LYS A 400 52.47 -40.30 -8.11
C LYS A 400 52.19 -38.90 -8.67
N GLN A 401 52.23 -38.74 -9.99
CA GLN A 401 51.88 -37.50 -10.68
C GLN A 401 50.36 -37.22 -10.61
N THR A 402 49.50 -38.23 -10.80
CA THR A 402 48.04 -38.08 -10.65
C THR A 402 47.63 -37.75 -9.21
N LYS A 403 48.29 -38.36 -8.19
CA LYS A 403 48.01 -38.06 -6.78
C LYS A 403 48.46 -36.65 -6.38
N ARG A 404 49.58 -36.17 -6.94
CA ARG A 404 50.08 -34.80 -6.74
C ARG A 404 49.17 -33.78 -7.41
N GLN A 405 48.76 -34.01 -8.66
CA GLN A 405 47.79 -33.16 -9.38
C GLN A 405 46.43 -33.11 -8.66
N LYS A 406 45.96 -34.24 -8.11
CA LYS A 406 44.72 -34.28 -7.32
C LYS A 406 44.83 -33.49 -6.00
N ALA A 407 45.99 -33.55 -5.33
CA ALA A 407 46.25 -32.79 -4.13
C ALA A 407 46.38 -31.27 -4.41
N GLU A 408 47.03 -30.90 -5.52
CA GLU A 408 47.13 -29.51 -5.98
C GLU A 408 45.75 -28.94 -6.36
N ALA A 409 44.91 -29.71 -7.05
CA ALA A 409 43.54 -29.33 -7.37
C ALA A 409 42.65 -29.19 -6.11
N GLU A 410 42.84 -30.05 -5.11
CA GLU A 410 42.11 -29.96 -3.85
C GLU A 410 42.57 -28.77 -3.00
N ALA A 411 43.87 -28.47 -2.99
CA ALA A 411 44.42 -27.27 -2.37
C ALA A 411 43.90 -25.98 -3.04
N ALA A 412 43.83 -25.95 -4.37
CA ALA A 412 43.26 -24.84 -5.12
C ALA A 412 41.78 -24.61 -4.77
N ARG A 413 40.96 -25.68 -4.71
CA ARG A 413 39.54 -25.59 -4.29
C ARG A 413 39.38 -25.10 -2.85
N ARG A 414 40.28 -25.50 -1.94
CA ARG A 414 40.28 -25.02 -0.55
C ARG A 414 40.67 -23.54 -0.46
N ALA A 415 41.65 -23.11 -1.24
CA ALA A 415 42.03 -21.70 -1.36
C ALA A 415 40.89 -20.86 -1.92
N GLU A 416 40.22 -21.32 -2.98
CA GLU A 416 39.05 -20.65 -3.55
C GLU A 416 37.91 -20.52 -2.54
N ARG A 417 37.56 -21.59 -1.82
CA ARG A 417 36.54 -21.54 -0.76
C ARG A 417 36.92 -20.57 0.36
N ARG A 418 38.20 -20.48 0.71
CA ARG A 418 38.69 -19.52 1.71
C ARG A 418 38.54 -18.08 1.22
N ASN A 419 38.86 -17.83 -0.06
CA ASN A 419 38.71 -16.52 -0.67
C ASN A 419 37.24 -16.09 -0.76
N ARG A 420 36.32 -17.00 -1.15
CA ARG A 420 34.88 -16.72 -1.16
C ARG A 420 34.33 -16.38 0.22
N ARG A 421 34.80 -17.07 1.27
CA ARG A 421 34.42 -16.77 2.67
C ARG A 421 34.96 -15.41 3.14
N ALA A 422 36.22 -15.11 2.85
CA ALA A 422 36.82 -13.81 3.17
C ALA A 422 36.09 -12.67 2.45
N ALA A 423 35.71 -12.87 1.18
CA ALA A 423 34.92 -11.90 0.43
C ALA A 423 33.50 -11.71 1.01
N ALA A 424 32.86 -12.79 1.48
CA ALA A 424 31.56 -12.70 2.15
C ALA A 424 31.66 -11.93 3.49
N GLU A 425 32.70 -12.16 4.28
CA GLU A 425 32.98 -11.41 5.51
C GLU A 425 33.26 -9.93 5.21
N GLN A 426 34.03 -9.64 4.17
CA GLN A 426 34.29 -8.28 3.70
C GLN A 426 33.00 -7.57 3.28
N ALA A 427 32.12 -8.24 2.50
CA ALA A 427 30.84 -7.68 2.09
C ALA A 427 29.95 -7.35 3.30
N ARG A 428 29.84 -8.25 4.28
CA ARG A 428 29.08 -8.01 5.53
C ARG A 428 29.68 -6.87 6.35
N GLY A 429 31.00 -6.79 6.43
CA GLY A 429 31.70 -5.68 7.08
C GLY A 429 31.40 -4.34 6.43
N ILE A 430 31.40 -4.28 5.09
CA ILE A 430 31.06 -3.06 4.34
C ILE A 430 29.59 -2.67 4.58
N LEU A 431 28.66 -3.62 4.50
CA LEU A 431 27.24 -3.39 4.77
C LEU A 431 27.01 -2.82 6.17
N HIS A 432 27.63 -3.43 7.18
CA HIS A 432 27.55 -2.96 8.56
C HIS A 432 28.14 -1.54 8.75
N ARG A 433 29.28 -1.23 8.10
CA ARG A 433 29.84 0.13 8.12
C ARG A 433 28.90 1.14 7.46
N LEU A 434 28.28 0.77 6.34
CA LEU A 434 27.35 1.64 5.62
C LEU A 434 26.11 1.92 6.45
N ASP A 435 25.58 0.91 7.13
CA ASP A 435 24.44 1.04 8.04
C ASP A 435 24.75 2.00 9.21
N GLN A 436 25.94 1.89 9.81
CA GLN A 436 26.36 2.76 10.91
C GLN A 436 26.73 4.19 10.47
N ARG A 437 27.51 4.34 9.40
CA ARG A 437 28.06 5.64 8.96
C ARG A 437 27.10 6.48 8.12
N PHE A 438 26.00 5.91 7.62
CA PHE A 438 24.99 6.71 6.92
C PHE A 438 24.43 7.84 7.82
N LYS A 439 24.54 7.71 9.15
CA LYS A 439 24.19 8.75 10.13
C LYS A 439 25.16 9.95 10.15
N LEU A 440 26.31 9.89 9.49
CA LEU A 440 27.39 10.90 9.60
C LEU A 440 27.81 11.56 8.26
N HIS A 441 27.05 11.37 7.18
CA HIS A 441 27.33 11.87 5.81
C HIS A 441 28.68 11.41 5.22
N LEU A 442 28.64 10.49 4.25
CA LEU A 442 29.80 10.06 3.46
C LEU A 442 30.12 11.06 2.32
N THR A 443 31.40 11.30 2.04
CA THR A 443 31.87 12.10 0.90
C THR A 443 31.67 11.37 -0.44
N ALA A 444 31.66 12.08 -1.56
CA ALA A 444 31.43 11.48 -2.88
C ALA A 444 32.51 10.44 -3.27
N ASP A 445 33.77 10.68 -2.89
CA ASP A 445 34.84 9.72 -3.13
C ASP A 445 34.72 8.49 -2.24
N GLU A 446 34.36 8.65 -0.96
CA GLU A 446 34.08 7.50 -0.09
C GLU A 446 32.89 6.68 -0.59
N GLN A 447 31.85 7.32 -1.13
CA GLN A 447 30.72 6.63 -1.75
C GLN A 447 31.15 5.81 -2.95
N ARG A 448 32.00 6.36 -3.83
CA ARG A 448 32.54 5.64 -4.99
C ARG A 448 33.38 4.44 -4.55
N THR A 449 34.32 4.64 -3.63
CA THR A 449 35.19 3.57 -3.11
C THR A 449 34.38 2.46 -2.45
N LEU A 450 33.40 2.78 -1.59
CA LEU A 450 32.57 1.78 -0.92
C LEU A 450 31.68 1.01 -1.90
N THR A 451 31.22 1.65 -2.97
CA THR A 451 30.43 1.01 -4.03
C THR A 451 31.26 -0.01 -4.79
N GLU A 452 32.49 0.35 -5.17
CA GLU A 452 33.43 -0.52 -5.88
C GLU A 452 33.85 -1.70 -5.00
N GLU A 453 34.24 -1.45 -3.75
CA GLU A 453 34.62 -2.48 -2.78
C GLU A 453 33.47 -3.48 -2.54
N LEU A 454 32.25 -2.99 -2.34
CA LEU A 454 31.07 -3.82 -2.09
C LEU A 454 30.73 -4.67 -3.31
N SER A 455 30.76 -4.08 -4.51
CA SER A 455 30.44 -4.78 -5.76
C SER A 455 31.45 -5.90 -6.03
N HIS A 456 32.74 -5.63 -5.84
CA HIS A 456 33.80 -6.63 -5.99
C HIS A 456 33.71 -7.75 -4.96
N ALA A 457 33.45 -7.43 -3.69
CA ALA A 457 33.29 -8.42 -2.62
C ALA A 457 32.08 -9.34 -2.88
N VAL A 458 30.96 -8.79 -3.32
CA VAL A 458 29.74 -9.55 -3.65
C VAL A 458 29.96 -10.46 -4.85
N GLN A 459 30.63 -9.98 -5.90
CA GLN A 459 30.93 -10.78 -7.09
C GLN A 459 31.87 -11.96 -6.77
N THR A 460 32.80 -11.77 -5.82
CA THR A 460 33.73 -12.82 -5.38
C THR A 460 33.09 -13.82 -4.41
N ALA A 461 32.09 -13.40 -3.61
CA ALA A 461 31.47 -14.24 -2.58
C ALA A 461 30.47 -15.28 -3.13
N ASP A 462 29.85 -15.01 -4.29
CA ASP A 462 28.96 -15.93 -5.02
C ASP A 462 27.82 -16.50 -4.13
N ASP A 463 27.69 -17.83 -4.05
CA ASP A 463 26.71 -18.54 -3.20
C ASP A 463 26.95 -18.40 -1.68
N SER A 464 28.06 -17.81 -1.26
CA SER A 464 28.40 -17.67 0.17
C SER A 464 27.59 -16.56 0.87
N LEU A 465 26.88 -15.73 0.10
CA LEU A 465 25.94 -14.73 0.60
C LEU A 465 24.50 -15.27 0.59
N THR A 466 23.69 -14.83 1.54
CA THR A 466 22.26 -15.11 1.56
C THR A 466 21.50 -14.26 0.53
N THR A 467 20.27 -14.63 0.22
CA THR A 467 19.38 -13.82 -0.64
C THR A 467 19.10 -12.43 -0.05
N ALA A 468 19.04 -12.32 1.27
CA ALA A 468 18.89 -11.04 1.98
C ALA A 468 20.13 -10.16 1.82
N GLU A 469 21.32 -10.69 2.09
CA GLU A 469 22.61 -9.97 1.96
C GLU A 469 22.85 -9.49 0.51
N ARG A 470 22.51 -10.31 -0.49
CA ARG A 470 22.60 -9.90 -1.90
C ARG A 470 21.61 -8.78 -2.25
N ARG A 471 20.41 -8.79 -1.67
CA ARG A 471 19.43 -7.70 -1.87
C ARG A 471 19.89 -6.42 -1.21
N GLU A 472 20.44 -6.52 -0.01
CA GLU A 472 20.97 -5.40 0.76
C GLU A 472 22.18 -4.75 0.05
N ALA A 473 23.10 -5.56 -0.46
CA ALA A 473 24.22 -5.06 -1.24
C ALA A 473 23.77 -4.34 -2.52
N ARG A 474 22.83 -4.91 -3.27
CA ARG A 474 22.25 -4.23 -4.45
C ARG A 474 21.58 -2.91 -4.10
N HIS A 475 20.87 -2.86 -2.98
CA HIS A 475 20.25 -1.63 -2.49
C HIS A 475 21.31 -0.55 -2.20
N TRP A 476 22.37 -0.90 -1.46
CA TRP A 476 23.44 0.04 -1.14
C TRP A 476 24.24 0.49 -2.36
N THR A 477 24.62 -0.42 -3.25
CA THR A 477 25.27 -0.09 -4.53
C THR A 477 24.40 0.88 -5.35
N ARG A 478 23.08 0.64 -5.45
CA ARG A 478 22.18 1.56 -6.16
C ARG A 478 22.10 2.93 -5.49
N ARG A 479 22.06 2.96 -4.16
CA ARG A 479 21.91 4.19 -3.37
C ARG A 479 23.15 5.07 -3.38
N LEU A 480 24.35 4.47 -3.36
CA LEU A 480 25.63 5.19 -3.42
C LEU A 480 25.98 5.62 -4.85
N SER A 481 25.53 4.87 -5.86
CA SER A 481 25.69 5.22 -7.28
C SER A 481 24.66 6.24 -7.78
N GLN A 482 23.60 6.51 -7.03
CA GLN A 482 22.73 7.65 -7.33
C GLN A 482 23.56 8.91 -7.11
N PRO A 483 23.70 9.80 -8.12
CA PRO A 483 24.38 11.06 -7.88
C PRO A 483 23.66 11.75 -6.72
N LYS A 484 24.43 12.22 -5.73
CA LYS A 484 23.97 13.25 -4.78
C LYS A 484 23.73 14.53 -5.57
N ASN A 485 22.66 14.53 -6.36
CA ASN A 485 22.17 15.72 -7.02
C ASN A 485 21.12 16.34 -6.13
N LEU A 486 21.14 17.67 -6.15
CA LEU A 486 20.09 18.65 -5.90
C LEU A 486 18.73 18.11 -5.43
N PRO A 487 18.01 18.84 -4.55
CA PRO A 487 16.68 18.45 -4.05
C PRO A 487 15.88 17.82 -5.18
N ARG A 488 15.41 16.58 -4.97
CA ARG A 488 14.74 15.81 -6.03
C ARG A 488 13.60 16.67 -6.53
N GLN A 489 13.78 17.29 -7.69
CA GLN A 489 12.77 18.19 -8.21
C GLN A 489 11.58 17.34 -8.60
N ARG A 490 10.42 17.77 -8.12
CA ARG A 490 9.10 17.30 -8.54
C ARG A 490 9.14 17.13 -10.07
N PRO A 491 8.85 15.93 -10.64
CA PRO A 491 8.81 15.80 -12.08
C PRO A 491 7.67 16.69 -12.56
N ALA A 492 8.04 17.88 -13.06
CA ALA A 492 7.07 18.87 -13.52
C ALA A 492 6.21 18.20 -14.58
N ARG A 493 4.93 18.01 -14.28
CA ARG A 493 3.98 17.72 -15.33
C ARG A 493 3.99 18.98 -16.19
N ARG A 494 4.30 18.83 -17.48
CA ARG A 494 4.27 19.96 -18.40
C ARG A 494 2.83 20.49 -18.38
N GLU A 495 2.64 21.70 -17.87
CA GLU A 495 1.33 22.35 -17.79
C GLU A 495 0.62 22.21 -19.14
N LEU A 496 -0.69 21.92 -19.08
CA LEU A 496 -1.48 21.84 -20.29
C LEU A 496 -1.39 23.17 -21.06
N PRO A 497 -1.12 23.15 -22.37
CA PRO A 497 -1.08 24.37 -23.16
C PRO A 497 -2.39 25.15 -23.05
N SER A 498 -2.32 26.48 -23.06
CA SER A 498 -3.49 27.36 -22.87
C SER A 498 -4.67 27.04 -23.80
N HIS A 499 -4.39 26.71 -25.07
CA HIS A 499 -5.44 26.32 -26.03
C HIS A 499 -6.20 25.03 -25.64
N VAL A 500 -5.56 24.12 -24.91
CA VAL A 500 -6.20 22.90 -24.39
C VAL A 500 -7.10 23.25 -23.22
N LEU A 501 -6.66 24.16 -22.33
CA LEU A 501 -7.46 24.67 -21.21
C LEU A 501 -8.70 25.43 -21.71
N GLU A 502 -8.55 26.28 -22.73
CA GLU A 502 -9.65 27.01 -23.35
C GLU A 502 -10.68 26.08 -24.01
N SER A 503 -10.21 25.06 -24.74
CA SER A 503 -11.07 24.05 -25.35
C SER A 503 -11.85 23.25 -24.31
N ALA A 504 -11.17 22.83 -23.24
CA ALA A 504 -11.79 22.16 -22.09
C ALA A 504 -12.81 23.07 -21.40
N ALA A 505 -12.50 24.36 -21.22
CA ALA A 505 -13.42 25.33 -20.65
C ALA A 505 -14.67 25.53 -21.49
N ALA A 506 -14.57 25.58 -22.82
CA ALA A 506 -15.73 25.65 -23.70
C ALA A 506 -16.64 24.42 -23.55
N ALA A 507 -16.05 23.21 -23.50
CA ALA A 507 -16.78 21.96 -23.31
C ALA A 507 -17.47 21.89 -21.94
N VAL A 508 -16.74 22.23 -20.87
CA VAL A 508 -17.27 22.28 -19.50
C VAL A 508 -18.39 23.31 -19.39
N ARG A 509 -18.23 24.51 -19.94
CA ARG A 509 -19.27 25.55 -19.95
C ARG A 509 -20.55 25.05 -20.62
N GLY A 510 -20.45 24.32 -21.73
CA GLY A 510 -21.60 23.70 -22.40
C GLY A 510 -22.33 22.69 -21.50
N ALA A 511 -21.57 21.81 -20.83
CA ALA A 511 -22.13 20.84 -19.89
C ALA A 511 -22.80 21.51 -18.67
N LEU A 512 -22.20 22.56 -18.13
CA LEU A 512 -22.77 23.31 -16.99
C LEU A 512 -24.06 24.05 -17.37
N LYS A 513 -24.12 24.67 -18.56
CA LYS A 513 -25.38 25.24 -19.05
C LYS A 513 -26.48 24.18 -19.18
N LYS A 514 -26.14 22.98 -19.64
CA LYS A 514 -27.09 21.86 -19.71
C LYS A 514 -27.55 21.42 -18.32
N ALA A 515 -26.63 21.34 -17.35
CA ALA A 515 -26.95 21.02 -15.96
C ALA A 515 -27.86 22.08 -15.33
N ALA A 516 -27.58 23.37 -15.58
CA ALA A 516 -28.38 24.50 -15.13
C ALA A 516 -29.82 24.43 -15.65
N ARG A 517 -30.00 24.20 -16.97
CA ARG A 517 -31.32 24.03 -17.60
C ARG A 517 -32.09 22.84 -17.05
N ALA A 518 -31.39 21.75 -16.76
CA ALA A 518 -31.96 20.56 -16.14
C ALA A 518 -32.23 20.74 -14.64
N GLN A 519 -31.87 21.89 -14.05
CA GLN A 519 -32.00 22.19 -12.63
C GLN A 519 -31.23 21.17 -11.76
N THR A 520 -30.03 20.81 -12.20
CA THR A 520 -29.16 19.83 -11.52
C THR A 520 -27.76 20.37 -11.28
N THR A 521 -27.15 19.94 -10.17
CA THR A 521 -25.72 20.10 -9.91
C THR A 521 -24.94 18.92 -10.50
N THR A 522 -23.63 19.09 -10.65
CA THR A 522 -22.74 18.06 -11.19
C THR A 522 -21.45 18.01 -10.38
N SER A 523 -20.65 16.96 -10.56
CA SER A 523 -19.30 16.87 -10.02
C SER A 523 -18.25 16.90 -11.12
N TRP A 524 -16.99 17.15 -10.75
CA TRP A 524 -15.89 17.12 -11.71
C TRP A 524 -15.75 15.72 -12.33
N ALA A 525 -15.83 14.67 -11.51
CA ALA A 525 -15.81 13.28 -11.98
C ALA A 525 -16.93 12.97 -12.98
N ARG A 526 -18.13 13.56 -12.80
CA ARG A 526 -19.24 13.40 -13.74
C ARG A 526 -18.99 14.16 -15.05
N LEU A 527 -18.38 15.34 -14.99
CA LEU A 527 -17.95 16.08 -16.19
C LEU A 527 -16.90 15.30 -16.99
N GLU A 528 -15.92 14.69 -16.32
CA GLU A 528 -14.92 13.81 -16.95
C GLU A 528 -15.58 12.63 -17.67
N GLN A 529 -16.58 12.01 -17.04
CA GLN A 529 -17.33 10.90 -17.66
C GLN A 529 -18.19 11.36 -18.84
N GLN A 530 -18.81 12.55 -18.78
CA GLN A 530 -19.69 13.06 -19.81
C GLN A 530 -18.93 13.63 -21.03
N LEU A 531 -17.79 14.28 -20.78
CA LEU A 531 -17.03 15.01 -21.79
C LEU A 531 -15.90 14.16 -22.39
N GLY A 532 -15.46 13.11 -21.70
CA GLY A 532 -14.48 12.15 -22.22
C GLY A 532 -13.19 12.84 -22.68
N SER A 533 -12.84 12.67 -23.97
CA SER A 533 -11.61 13.26 -24.54
C SER A 533 -11.60 14.79 -24.57
N ALA A 534 -12.75 15.45 -24.50
CA ALA A 534 -12.83 16.91 -24.44
C ALA A 534 -12.38 17.47 -23.08
N LEU A 535 -12.27 16.62 -22.05
CA LEU A 535 -11.74 16.97 -20.74
C LEU A 535 -10.55 16.06 -20.43
N PRO A 536 -9.31 16.47 -20.78
CA PRO A 536 -8.12 15.65 -20.52
C PRO A 536 -7.92 15.45 -19.02
N ARG A 537 -6.93 14.64 -18.62
CA ARG A 537 -6.57 14.54 -17.20
C ARG A 537 -5.85 15.79 -16.74
N MET A 538 -6.45 16.49 -15.79
CA MET A 538 -6.01 17.80 -15.28
C MET A 538 -5.74 17.75 -13.78
N THR A 539 -4.70 18.46 -13.35
CA THR A 539 -4.38 18.73 -11.94
C THR A 539 -5.46 19.63 -11.31
N ARG A 540 -5.54 19.70 -9.98
CA ARG A 540 -6.49 20.61 -9.30
C ARG A 540 -6.34 22.07 -9.76
N ALA A 541 -5.09 22.54 -9.91
CA ALA A 541 -4.81 23.89 -10.39
C ALA A 541 -5.32 24.13 -11.81
N GLU A 542 -5.12 23.19 -12.73
CA GLU A 542 -5.65 23.26 -14.10
C GLU A 542 -7.18 23.20 -14.13
N ARG A 543 -7.82 22.45 -13.22
CA ARG A 543 -9.30 22.43 -13.09
C ARG A 543 -9.83 23.79 -12.63
N VAL A 544 -9.16 24.40 -11.66
CA VAL A 544 -9.47 25.77 -11.19
C VAL A 544 -9.31 26.76 -12.35
N GLN A 545 -8.23 26.67 -13.13
CA GLN A 545 -8.04 27.51 -14.31
C GLN A 545 -9.15 27.31 -15.35
N VAL A 546 -9.54 26.07 -15.64
CA VAL A 546 -10.65 25.78 -16.56
C VAL A 546 -11.97 26.38 -16.06
N LEU A 547 -12.31 26.21 -14.79
CA LEU A 547 -13.54 26.78 -14.23
C LEU A 547 -13.48 28.32 -14.17
N THR A 548 -12.29 28.88 -13.95
CA THR A 548 -12.08 30.33 -14.06
C THR A 548 -12.33 30.81 -15.49
N LEU A 549 -11.79 30.13 -16.50
CA LEU A 549 -12.05 30.43 -17.92
C LEU A 549 -13.51 30.25 -18.30
N VAL A 550 -14.19 29.23 -17.74
CA VAL A 550 -15.64 29.04 -17.91
C VAL A 550 -16.38 30.30 -17.46
N ASP A 551 -16.02 30.83 -16.30
CA ASP A 551 -16.74 31.92 -15.65
C ASP A 551 -16.29 33.32 -16.06
N GLN A 552 -15.10 33.49 -16.64
CA GLN A 552 -14.71 34.72 -17.34
C GLN A 552 -15.71 35.08 -18.46
N ALA A 553 -16.35 34.07 -19.06
CA ALA A 553 -17.38 34.25 -20.06
C ALA A 553 -18.80 34.44 -19.47
N THR A 554 -18.95 34.44 -18.14
CA THR A 554 -20.21 34.71 -17.42
C THR A 554 -20.34 36.22 -17.15
N PRO A 555 -21.44 36.87 -17.57
CA PRO A 555 -21.65 38.29 -17.30
C PRO A 555 -21.70 38.60 -15.80
N ALA A 556 -21.25 39.80 -15.40
CA ALA A 556 -21.13 40.19 -14.00
C ALA A 556 -22.46 40.26 -13.22
N ASP A 557 -23.60 40.28 -13.92
CA ASP A 557 -24.94 40.26 -13.34
C ASP A 557 -25.47 38.83 -13.08
N GLN A 558 -24.69 37.79 -13.41
CA GLN A 558 -25.07 36.39 -13.26
C GLN A 558 -24.19 35.67 -12.23
N ALA A 559 -24.80 34.74 -11.50
CA ALA A 559 -24.06 33.81 -10.67
C ALA A 559 -23.12 32.93 -11.52
N LEU A 560 -21.97 32.59 -10.94
CA LEU A 560 -20.94 31.79 -11.59
C LEU A 560 -21.46 30.39 -11.89
N LEU A 561 -21.21 29.86 -13.10
CA LEU A 561 -21.61 28.51 -13.46
C LEU A 561 -20.81 27.45 -12.69
N SER A 562 -19.61 27.78 -12.23
CA SER A 562 -18.82 26.88 -11.37
C SER A 562 -19.51 26.55 -10.04
N CYS A 563 -20.52 27.31 -9.59
CA CYS A 563 -21.32 27.00 -8.40
C CYS A 563 -22.00 25.62 -8.51
N LEU A 564 -22.40 25.21 -9.72
CA LEU A 564 -23.04 23.91 -9.98
C LEU A 564 -22.09 22.73 -9.78
N VAL A 565 -20.78 22.96 -9.97
CA VAL A 565 -19.73 21.98 -9.66
C VAL A 565 -19.40 22.03 -8.16
N ALA A 566 -19.23 23.23 -7.61
CA ALA A 566 -18.88 23.44 -6.21
C ALA A 566 -19.93 22.86 -5.24
N ALA A 567 -21.21 22.90 -5.61
CA ALA A 567 -22.30 22.33 -4.84
C ALA A 567 -22.42 20.80 -4.99
N GLY A 568 -22.00 20.24 -6.12
CA GLY A 568 -22.09 18.80 -6.40
C GLY A 568 -20.81 18.01 -6.13
N ASP A 569 -19.73 18.68 -5.75
CA ASP A 569 -18.40 18.10 -5.54
C ASP A 569 -17.70 18.71 -4.32
N PRO A 570 -17.61 17.97 -3.18
CA PRO A 570 -16.94 18.43 -1.97
C PRO A 570 -15.47 18.83 -2.20
N GLY A 571 -14.78 18.17 -3.14
CA GLY A 571 -13.39 18.47 -3.48
C GLY A 571 -13.21 19.77 -4.26
N MET A 572 -14.30 20.31 -4.85
CA MET A 572 -14.29 21.58 -5.59
C MET A 572 -14.97 22.72 -4.84
N THR A 573 -15.64 22.46 -3.71
CA THR A 573 -16.25 23.49 -2.87
C THR A 573 -15.22 24.52 -2.40
N SER A 574 -14.05 24.08 -1.92
CA SER A 574 -12.96 24.99 -1.51
C SER A 574 -12.34 25.74 -2.69
N SER A 575 -12.34 25.11 -3.87
CA SER A 575 -11.85 25.68 -5.13
C SER A 575 -12.74 26.83 -5.66
N TYR A 576 -14.02 26.89 -5.26
CA TYR A 576 -14.92 27.99 -5.64
C TYR A 576 -14.39 29.36 -5.20
N ARG A 577 -13.77 29.43 -4.02
CA ARG A 577 -13.12 30.64 -3.50
C ARG A 577 -11.97 31.09 -4.38
N GLU A 578 -11.14 30.14 -4.83
CA GLU A 578 -9.99 30.41 -5.69
C GLU A 578 -10.46 30.97 -7.04
N ILE A 579 -11.54 30.41 -7.60
CA ILE A 579 -12.18 30.87 -8.84
C ILE A 579 -12.75 32.28 -8.66
N ALA A 580 -13.55 32.51 -7.60
CA ALA A 580 -14.13 33.81 -7.30
C ALA A 580 -13.06 34.89 -7.15
N ARG A 581 -12.00 34.60 -6.39
CA ARG A 581 -10.87 35.52 -6.20
C ARG A 581 -10.13 35.81 -7.51
N ALA A 582 -9.94 34.81 -8.36
CA ALA A 582 -9.31 34.99 -9.68
C ALA A 582 -10.15 35.88 -10.62
N LEU A 583 -11.46 35.95 -10.40
CA LEU A 583 -12.39 36.84 -11.11
C LEU A 583 -12.59 38.20 -10.40
N GLY A 584 -11.89 38.45 -9.28
CA GLY A 584 -12.00 39.69 -8.51
C GLY A 584 -13.24 39.77 -7.62
N LEU A 585 -13.90 38.64 -7.32
CA LEU A 585 -15.07 38.55 -6.46
C LEU A 585 -14.68 38.15 -5.03
N GLU A 586 -15.31 38.77 -4.03
CA GLU A 586 -15.12 38.42 -2.63
C GLU A 586 -15.92 37.17 -2.24
N SER A 587 -15.37 36.34 -1.35
CA SER A 587 -16.02 35.10 -0.90
C SER A 587 -15.71 34.80 0.58
N PRO A 588 -16.69 34.40 1.41
CA PRO A 588 -16.55 34.27 2.87
C PRO A 588 -15.51 33.22 3.27
N GLU A 589 -14.60 33.52 4.22
CA GLU A 589 -13.57 32.56 4.72
C GLU A 589 -14.15 31.36 5.46
N ASP A 590 -15.28 31.54 6.11
CA ASP A 590 -15.96 30.48 6.86
C ASP A 590 -16.59 29.43 5.91
N PRO A 591 -16.35 28.12 6.13
CA PRO A 591 -16.90 27.05 5.28
C PRO A 591 -18.43 26.96 5.27
N SER A 592 -19.10 27.28 6.38
CA SER A 592 -20.57 27.27 6.45
C SER A 592 -21.14 28.42 5.62
N ALA A 593 -20.61 29.62 5.81
CA ALA A 593 -21.00 30.80 5.03
C ALA A 593 -20.70 30.63 3.53
N LEU A 594 -19.59 29.98 3.18
CA LEU A 594 -19.27 29.65 1.79
C LEU A 594 -20.31 28.71 1.17
N SER A 595 -20.75 27.70 1.91
CA SER A 595 -21.80 26.78 1.45
C SER A 595 -23.13 27.51 1.22
N ASP A 596 -23.49 28.47 2.07
CA ASP A 596 -24.70 29.28 1.92
C ASP A 596 -24.64 30.14 0.65
N VAL A 597 -23.49 30.77 0.37
CA VAL A 597 -23.27 31.53 -0.87
C VAL A 597 -23.39 30.63 -2.10
N ILE A 598 -22.74 29.46 -2.09
CA ILE A 598 -22.82 28.50 -3.20
C ILE A 598 -24.27 28.06 -3.43
N ASN A 599 -25.03 27.78 -2.37
CA ASN A 599 -26.43 27.38 -2.48
C ASN A 599 -27.30 28.50 -3.07
N ALA A 600 -27.07 29.76 -2.67
CA ALA A 600 -27.76 30.92 -3.24
C ALA A 600 -27.43 31.10 -4.74
N ASP A 601 -26.15 30.97 -5.11
CA ASP A 601 -25.70 31.06 -6.49
C ASP A 601 -26.26 29.94 -7.38
N VAL A 602 -26.40 28.73 -6.84
CA VAL A 602 -27.08 27.61 -7.52
C VAL A 602 -28.54 27.95 -7.76
N GLN A 603 -29.26 28.49 -6.77
CA GLN A 603 -30.66 28.89 -6.92
C GLN A 603 -30.82 29.99 -7.98
N HIS A 604 -29.96 31.01 -7.96
CA HIS A 604 -29.95 32.06 -8.99
C HIS A 604 -29.66 31.50 -10.39
N THR A 605 -28.66 30.64 -10.51
CA THR A 605 -28.30 29.98 -11.78
C THR A 605 -29.48 29.15 -12.29
N HIS A 606 -30.08 28.33 -11.44
CA HIS A 606 -31.26 27.54 -11.77
C HIS A 606 -32.41 28.42 -12.23
N HIS A 607 -32.75 29.48 -11.49
CA HIS A 607 -33.82 30.40 -11.86
C HIS A 607 -33.58 31.06 -13.22
N TYR A 608 -32.34 31.53 -13.47
CA TYR A 608 -31.97 32.17 -14.73
C TYR A 608 -32.08 31.23 -15.94
N TRP A 609 -31.66 29.98 -15.79
CA TRP A 609 -31.63 28.98 -16.87
C TRP A 609 -32.91 28.17 -17.00
N HIS A 610 -33.87 28.28 -16.07
CA HIS A 610 -35.15 27.56 -16.13
C HIS A 610 -35.99 27.97 -17.35
N HIS A 611 -35.84 29.21 -17.85
CA HIS A 611 -36.64 29.77 -18.94
C HIS A 611 -35.89 29.94 -20.27
N ARG A 612 -34.69 29.36 -20.43
CA ARG A 612 -33.78 29.53 -21.58
C ARG A 612 -33.15 28.23 -22.05
#